data_AF-A0A4U8S580-F1
#
_entry.id   AF-A0A4U8S580-F1
#
_cell.length_a   1.000
_cell.length_b   1.000
_cell.length_c   1.000
_cell.angle_alpha   90.00
_cell.angle_beta   90.00
_cell.angle_gamma   90.00
#
_symmetry.space_group_name_H-M   'P 1'
#
loop_
_entity.id
_entity.type
_entity.pdbx_description
1 polymer ?
#
loop_
_entity_poly.entity_id
_entity_poly.type
_entity_poly.pdbx_seq_one_letter_code
_entity_poly.pdbx_strand_id
1 'polypeptide(L)'
;MLVIGMCVLIGIALVGGAISALFGFASFASFEVAFLGVAFIILSSFLSVYRKVQSEQSLSNVMPEDSKAAEINSENLADSHNENEDNSKKSQGVSKFILGTQISFSFLRILGYIALTGGIWFLIKNALFSMQSFSIGLVLAILSLVGLGALKILKMANFKLDSIQWRIKK
;
A
#
# COMPACT_ATOMS: atom_id res chain seq x y z
N MET A 1 11.53 6.09 7.65
CA MET A 1 10.85 4.78 7.81
C MET A 1 10.56 4.08 6.49
N LEU A 2 10.02 4.77 5.49
CA LEU A 2 9.79 4.20 4.15
C LEU A 2 11.12 3.72 3.51
N VAL A 3 12.20 4.47 3.74
CA VAL A 3 13.58 4.11 3.35
C VAL A 3 14.03 2.77 3.95
N ILE A 4 13.78 2.51 5.24
CA ILE A 4 14.18 1.26 5.89
C ILE A 4 13.40 0.07 5.30
N GLY A 5 12.08 0.25 5.06
CA GLY A 5 11.28 -0.77 4.38
C GLY A 5 11.76 -1.04 2.96
N MET A 6 12.13 -0.01 2.20
CA MET A 6 12.73 -0.14 0.87
C MET A 6 14.07 -0.87 0.93
N CYS A 7 14.95 -0.54 1.88
CA CYS A 7 16.24 -1.23 2.05
C CYS A 7 16.05 -2.72 2.36
N VAL A 8 15.08 -3.08 3.21
CA VAL A 8 14.78 -4.48 3.52
C VAL A 8 14.24 -5.20 2.29
N LEU A 9 13.33 -4.58 1.53
CA LEU A 9 12.79 -5.17 0.30
C LEU A 9 13.87 -5.38 -0.76
N ILE A 10 14.76 -4.40 -0.94
CA ILE A 10 15.90 -4.51 -1.86
C ILE A 10 16.85 -5.62 -1.40
N GLY A 11 17.15 -5.71 -0.10
CA GLY A 11 17.99 -6.78 0.45
C GLY A 11 17.41 -8.17 0.18
N ILE A 12 16.11 -8.34 0.41
CA ILE A 12 15.40 -9.60 0.15
C ILE A 12 15.37 -9.92 -1.35
N ALA A 13 15.14 -8.91 -2.19
CA ALA A 13 15.17 -9.07 -3.65
C ALA A 13 16.54 -9.51 -4.15
N LEU A 14 17.62 -8.89 -3.65
CA LEU A 14 19.00 -9.24 -4.02
C LEU A 14 19.37 -10.65 -3.57
N VAL A 15 19.04 -11.03 -2.33
CA VAL A 15 19.34 -12.37 -1.80
C VAL A 15 18.51 -13.43 -2.53
N GLY A 16 17.20 -13.23 -2.67
CA GLY A 16 16.32 -14.17 -3.37
C GLY A 16 16.63 -14.27 -4.87
N GLY A 17 17.03 -13.15 -5.48
CA GLY A 17 17.50 -13.08 -6.86
C GLY A 17 18.83 -13.83 -7.04
N ALA A 18 19.82 -13.59 -6.16
CA ALA A 18 21.09 -14.30 -6.21
C ALA A 18 20.92 -15.82 -6.07
N ILE A 19 20.07 -16.28 -5.15
CA ILE A 19 19.75 -17.70 -5.00
C ILE A 19 19.07 -18.24 -6.26
N SER A 20 18.12 -17.50 -6.83
CA SER A 20 17.40 -17.92 -8.04
C SER A 20 18.30 -17.92 -9.28
N ALA A 21 19.30 -17.04 -9.36
CA ALA A 21 20.28 -17.00 -10.44
C ALA A 21 21.17 -18.25 -10.50
N LEU A 22 21.40 -18.92 -9.36
CA LEU A 22 22.10 -20.21 -9.31
C LEU A 22 21.33 -21.33 -10.04
N PHE A 23 20.00 -21.21 -10.10
CA PHE A 23 19.12 -22.13 -10.85
C PHE A 23 18.91 -21.71 -12.31
N GLY A 24 19.60 -20.66 -12.78
CA GLY A 24 19.58 -20.19 -14.16
C GLY A 24 18.88 -18.84 -14.35
N PHE A 25 19.14 -18.22 -15.51
CA PHE A 25 18.62 -16.89 -15.85
C PHE A 25 17.09 -16.84 -15.93
N ALA A 26 16.46 -17.94 -16.38
CA ALA A 26 15.00 -18.08 -16.42
C ALA A 26 14.36 -17.98 -15.04
N SER A 27 14.97 -18.68 -14.06
CA SER A 27 14.55 -18.68 -12.66
C SER A 27 14.69 -17.29 -12.03
N PHE A 28 15.77 -16.57 -12.33
CA PHE A 28 15.98 -15.19 -11.88
C PHE A 28 14.91 -14.23 -12.41
N ALA A 29 14.66 -14.22 -13.71
CA ALA A 29 13.64 -13.35 -14.32
C ALA A 29 12.24 -13.65 -13.79
N SER A 30 11.91 -14.94 -13.61
CA SER A 30 10.65 -15.40 -13.00
C SER A 30 10.48 -14.92 -11.57
N PHE A 31 11.55 -14.98 -10.78
CA PHE A 31 11.56 -14.48 -9.42
C PHE A 31 11.38 -12.96 -9.35
N GLU A 32 12.13 -12.19 -10.14
CA GLU A 32 12.05 -10.72 -10.09
C GLU A 32 10.67 -10.22 -10.51
N VAL A 33 10.09 -10.76 -11.58
CA VAL A 33 8.77 -10.33 -12.04
C VAL A 33 7.69 -10.67 -11.01
N ALA A 34 7.75 -11.86 -10.40
CA ALA A 34 6.84 -12.22 -9.32
C ALA A 34 7.00 -11.29 -8.11
N PHE A 35 8.25 -11.11 -7.66
CA PHE A 35 8.57 -10.36 -6.46
C PHE A 35 8.21 -8.88 -6.62
N LEU A 36 8.69 -8.23 -7.68
CA LEU A 36 8.44 -6.81 -7.95
C LEU A 36 6.96 -6.54 -8.23
N GLY A 37 6.30 -7.39 -9.02
CA GLY A 37 4.89 -7.22 -9.34
C GLY A 37 4.01 -7.31 -8.09
N VAL A 38 4.20 -8.34 -7.26
CA VAL A 38 3.48 -8.49 -6.00
C VAL A 38 3.83 -7.39 -5.00
N ALA A 39 5.11 -7.06 -4.85
CA ALA A 39 5.55 -5.98 -3.96
C ALA A 39 4.94 -4.63 -4.37
N PHE A 40 4.85 -4.34 -5.66
CA PHE A 40 4.21 -3.12 -6.17
C PHE A 40 2.72 -3.07 -5.85
N ILE A 41 1.99 -4.16 -6.08
CA ILE A 41 0.55 -4.27 -5.76
C ILE A 41 0.31 -4.05 -4.27
N ILE A 42 1.10 -4.71 -3.41
CA ILE A 42 0.93 -4.60 -1.96
C ILE A 42 1.37 -3.20 -1.47
N LEU A 43 2.47 -2.65 -1.99
CA LEU A 43 2.92 -1.30 -1.64
C LEU A 43 1.90 -0.23 -2.04
N SER A 44 1.28 -0.35 -3.22
CA SER A 44 0.20 0.54 -3.65
C SER A 44 -0.97 0.54 -2.66
N SER A 45 -1.27 -0.63 -2.09
CA SER A 45 -2.32 -0.79 -1.10
C SER A 45 -1.95 -0.12 0.23
N PHE A 46 -0.72 -0.30 0.71
CA PHE A 46 -0.25 0.34 1.94
C PHE A 46 -0.14 1.87 1.81
N LEU A 47 0.21 2.40 0.64
CA LEU A 47 0.29 3.85 0.41
C LEU A 47 -1.09 4.52 0.56
N SER A 48 -2.14 3.84 0.09
CA SER A 48 -3.52 4.29 0.25
C SER A 48 -3.93 4.38 1.72
N VAL A 49 -3.60 3.36 2.52
CA VAL A 49 -3.89 3.32 3.96
C VAL A 49 -3.08 4.38 4.72
N TYR A 50 -1.79 4.53 4.42
CA TYR A 50 -0.92 5.48 5.10
C TYR A 50 -1.40 6.94 4.91
N ARG A 51 -1.85 7.29 3.71
CA ARG A 51 -2.40 8.63 3.44
C ARG A 51 -3.75 8.85 4.10
N LYS A 52 -4.61 7.83 4.21
CA LYS A 52 -5.88 7.95 4.94
C LYS A 52 -5.62 8.35 6.40
N VAL A 53 -4.71 7.65 7.07
CA VAL A 53 -4.30 7.96 8.45
C VAL A 53 -3.68 9.37 8.55
N GLN A 54 -2.86 9.77 7.58
CA GLN A 54 -2.25 11.10 7.59
C GLN A 54 -3.27 12.22 7.32
N SER A 55 -4.28 11.98 6.49
CA SER A 55 -5.38 12.92 6.26
C SER A 55 -6.27 13.10 7.48
N GLU A 56 -6.56 12.01 8.22
CA GLU A 56 -7.29 12.06 9.49
C GLU A 56 -6.50 12.84 10.56
N GLN A 57 -5.17 12.65 10.61
CA GLN A 57 -4.28 13.35 11.54
C GLN A 57 -4.06 14.84 11.20
N SER A 58 -4.19 15.20 9.91
CA SER A 58 -4.10 16.59 9.44
C SER A 58 -5.43 17.33 9.66
N LEU A 59 -6.56 16.63 9.58
CA LEU A 59 -7.87 17.19 9.86
C LEU A 59 -8.09 17.42 11.37
N SER A 60 -7.52 16.57 12.23
CA SER A 60 -7.63 16.71 13.70
C SER A 60 -6.83 17.88 14.29
N ASN A 61 -5.94 18.50 13.51
CA ASN A 61 -5.10 19.62 13.98
C ASN A 61 -5.56 20.99 13.44
N VAL A 62 -6.64 21.05 12.64
CA VAL A 62 -7.04 22.29 11.96
C VAL A 62 -8.49 22.72 12.22
N MET A 63 -9.41 21.89 12.74
CA MET A 63 -10.77 22.38 13.04
C MET A 63 -11.37 21.82 14.34
N PRO A 64 -12.17 22.64 15.05
CA PRO A 64 -12.75 22.31 16.35
C PRO A 64 -13.84 21.25 16.21
N GLU A 65 -14.16 20.61 17.35
CA GLU A 65 -15.31 19.72 17.54
C GLU A 65 -16.56 20.27 16.86
N ASP A 66 -17.07 19.57 15.83
CA ASP A 66 -18.50 19.45 15.46
C ASP A 66 -18.62 18.96 14.01
N SER A 67 -18.24 17.71 13.74
CA SER A 67 -18.65 16.98 12.51
C SER A 67 -18.41 15.48 12.67
N LYS A 68 -19.03 14.87 13.69
CA LYS A 68 -19.26 13.41 13.71
C LYS A 68 -20.43 13.13 12.76
N ALA A 69 -20.16 12.69 11.53
CA ALA A 69 -21.02 11.81 10.72
C ALA A 69 -20.63 11.94 9.23
N ALA A 70 -19.68 11.12 8.78
CA ALA A 70 -19.58 10.74 7.37
C ALA A 70 -18.78 9.44 7.22
N GLU A 71 -19.14 8.45 8.03
CA GLU A 71 -19.15 7.08 7.54
C GLU A 71 -20.38 7.00 6.64
N ILE A 72 -20.23 6.73 5.34
CA ILE A 72 -21.24 6.05 4.51
C ILE A 72 -20.56 5.58 3.23
N ASN A 73 -20.59 4.25 3.09
CA ASN A 73 -20.64 3.47 1.86
C ASN A 73 -21.00 4.26 0.59
N SER A 74 -20.29 3.99 -0.50
CA SER A 74 -20.80 4.32 -1.83
C SER A 74 -20.88 3.05 -2.67
N GLU A 75 -21.78 2.15 -2.25
CA GLU A 75 -22.58 1.37 -3.19
C GLU A 75 -23.87 2.16 -3.47
N ASN A 76 -24.17 2.30 -4.76
CA ASN A 76 -25.49 2.51 -5.36
C ASN A 76 -26.25 3.84 -5.20
N LEU A 77 -26.36 4.50 -6.37
CA LEU A 77 -27.60 4.95 -7.04
C LEU A 77 -28.44 6.09 -6.42
N ALA A 78 -28.44 7.18 -7.21
CA ALA A 78 -29.62 7.85 -7.76
C ALA A 78 -30.51 8.74 -6.86
N ASP A 79 -30.45 10.02 -7.23
CA ASP A 79 -31.58 10.91 -7.53
C ASP A 79 -32.10 11.90 -6.45
N SER A 80 -32.26 13.13 -6.96
CA SER A 80 -33.17 14.21 -6.55
C SER A 80 -32.75 15.26 -5.50
N HIS A 81 -32.32 16.41 -6.06
CA HIS A 81 -32.86 17.76 -5.84
C HIS A 81 -33.13 18.24 -4.40
N ASN A 82 -32.33 19.19 -3.90
CA ASN A 82 -32.77 20.59 -3.80
C ASN A 82 -31.66 21.55 -3.37
N GLU A 83 -31.76 22.74 -3.95
CA GLU A 83 -30.89 23.90 -3.85
C GLU A 83 -30.93 24.51 -2.44
N ASN A 84 -29.78 25.01 -1.97
CA ASN A 84 -29.65 26.34 -1.37
C ASN A 84 -28.17 26.74 -1.27
N GLU A 85 -27.83 27.79 -2.00
CA GLU A 85 -26.64 28.66 -1.86
C GLU A 85 -26.61 29.24 -0.41
N ASP A 86 -25.55 29.71 0.23
CA ASP A 86 -24.32 30.37 -0.21
C ASP A 86 -23.43 30.50 1.07
N ASN A 87 -22.17 30.03 1.06
CA ASN A 87 -21.04 30.37 1.98
C ASN A 87 -20.02 29.22 2.17
N SER A 88 -19.38 28.71 1.12
CA SER A 88 -18.28 27.73 1.29
C SER A 88 -17.11 27.85 0.30
N LYS A 89 -16.92 29.01 -0.33
CA LYS A 89 -15.94 29.18 -1.42
C LYS A 89 -14.45 29.12 -1.01
N LYS A 90 -14.08 28.86 0.25
CA LYS A 90 -12.67 28.71 0.66
C LYS A 90 -12.23 27.31 1.11
N SER A 91 -13.15 26.35 1.25
CA SER A 91 -12.83 24.96 1.65
C SER A 91 -12.88 23.95 0.48
N GLN A 92 -13.53 24.31 -0.64
CA GLN A 92 -13.72 23.41 -1.78
C GLN A 92 -12.44 23.07 -2.58
N GLY A 93 -11.34 23.80 -2.38
CA GLY A 93 -10.09 23.57 -3.12
C GLY A 93 -9.34 22.32 -2.66
N VAL A 94 -9.33 22.01 -1.36
CA VAL A 94 -8.51 20.91 -0.81
C VAL A 94 -9.23 19.56 -0.94
N SER A 95 -10.57 19.54 -0.80
CA SER A 95 -11.39 18.32 -0.92
C SER A 95 -11.30 17.68 -2.31
N LYS A 96 -11.30 18.48 -3.39
CA LYS A 96 -11.19 17.97 -4.77
C LYS A 96 -9.81 17.38 -5.09
N PHE A 97 -8.73 17.90 -4.47
CA PHE A 97 -7.39 17.35 -4.61
C PHE A 97 -7.24 15.99 -3.89
N ILE A 98 -7.87 15.84 -2.72
CA ILE A 98 -7.88 14.57 -1.98
C ILE A 98 -8.66 13.50 -2.76
N LEU A 99 -9.80 13.86 -3.35
CA LEU A 99 -10.64 12.97 -4.14
C LEU A 99 -9.94 12.50 -5.44
N GLY A 100 -9.25 13.40 -6.15
CA GLY A 100 -8.49 13.04 -7.36
C GLY A 100 -7.29 12.14 -7.07
N THR A 101 -6.67 12.30 -5.90
CA THR A 101 -5.55 11.46 -5.47
C THR A 101 -6.04 10.06 -5.05
N GLN A 102 -7.19 9.95 -4.40
CA GLN A 102 -7.78 8.66 -3.98
C GLN A 102 -8.10 7.75 -5.18
N ILE A 103 -8.61 8.33 -6.27
CA ILE A 103 -8.89 7.61 -7.52
C ILE A 103 -7.59 7.07 -8.16
N SER A 104 -6.52 7.86 -8.10
CA SER A 104 -5.21 7.50 -8.64
C SER A 104 -4.57 6.29 -7.93
N PHE A 105 -4.90 6.04 -6.66
CA PHE A 105 -4.35 4.92 -5.91
C PHE A 105 -5.01 3.58 -6.23
N SER A 106 -6.32 3.55 -6.47
CA SER A 106 -6.97 2.36 -7.04
C SER A 106 -6.42 2.06 -8.42
N PHE A 107 -6.20 3.09 -9.24
CA PHE A 107 -5.58 2.93 -10.54
C PHE A 107 -4.17 2.33 -10.46
N LEU A 108 -3.37 2.71 -9.45
CA LEU A 108 -2.04 2.15 -9.23
C LEU A 108 -2.07 0.63 -8.97
N ARG A 109 -3.11 0.14 -8.28
CA ARG A 109 -3.30 -1.31 -8.07
C ARG A 109 -3.70 -2.01 -9.36
N ILE A 110 -4.63 -1.44 -10.14
CA ILE A 110 -4.99 -1.95 -11.48
C ILE A 110 -3.75 -2.00 -12.37
N LEU A 111 -2.94 -0.93 -12.38
CA LEU A 111 -1.70 -0.88 -13.14
C LEU A 111 -0.69 -1.93 -12.66
N GLY A 112 -0.65 -2.20 -11.36
CA GLY A 112 0.15 -3.29 -10.79
C GLY A 112 -0.28 -4.67 -11.29
N TYR A 113 -1.60 -4.93 -11.38
CA TYR A 113 -2.10 -6.17 -11.97
C TYR A 113 -1.77 -6.26 -13.46
N ILE A 114 -1.96 -5.17 -14.22
CA ILE A 114 -1.60 -5.12 -15.64
C ILE A 114 -0.10 -5.37 -15.83
N ALA A 115 0.74 -4.76 -15.01
CA ALA A 115 2.20 -4.94 -15.05
C ALA A 115 2.59 -6.39 -14.68
N LEU A 116 1.96 -7.00 -13.68
CA LEU A 116 2.20 -8.39 -13.31
C LEU A 116 1.79 -9.33 -14.44
N THR A 117 0.59 -9.19 -14.98
CA THR A 117 0.09 -10.01 -16.09
C THR A 117 0.94 -9.81 -17.35
N GLY A 118 1.31 -8.58 -17.67
CA GLY A 118 2.21 -8.26 -18.78
C GLY A 118 3.61 -8.85 -18.59
N GLY A 119 4.13 -8.83 -17.36
CA GLY A 119 5.38 -9.49 -16.98
C GLY A 119 5.31 -10.99 -17.19
N ILE A 120 4.26 -11.65 -16.70
CA ILE A 120 4.03 -13.10 -16.91
C ILE A 120 3.96 -13.40 -18.41
N TRP A 121 3.20 -12.61 -19.18
CA TRP A 121 3.10 -12.76 -20.63
C TRP A 121 4.47 -12.65 -21.32
N PHE A 122 5.28 -11.67 -20.90
CA PHE A 122 6.64 -11.46 -21.41
C PHE A 122 7.56 -12.64 -21.07
N LEU A 123 7.44 -13.22 -19.88
CA LEU A 123 8.22 -14.39 -19.47
C LEU A 123 7.88 -15.64 -20.28
N ILE A 124 6.58 -15.87 -20.53
CA ILE A 124 6.10 -16.99 -21.35
C ILE A 124 6.64 -16.85 -22.78
N LYS A 125 6.55 -15.65 -23.38
CA LYS A 125 7.03 -15.41 -24.74
C LYS A 125 8.53 -15.71 -24.92
N ASN A 126 9.34 -15.46 -23.89
CA ASN A 126 10.78 -15.70 -23.93
C ASN A 126 11.18 -17.12 -23.47
N ALA A 127 10.22 -18.01 -23.17
CA ALA A 127 10.47 -19.34 -22.60
C ALA A 127 11.30 -19.34 -21.30
N LEU A 128 11.33 -18.20 -20.60
CA LEU A 128 12.07 -18.03 -19.34
C LEU A 128 11.18 -18.33 -18.11
N PHE A 129 9.98 -18.86 -18.32
CA PHE A 129 9.03 -19.07 -17.24
C PHE A 129 9.35 -20.34 -16.45
N SER A 130 9.82 -20.15 -15.21
CA SER A 130 10.01 -21.22 -14.24
C SER A 130 8.95 -21.11 -13.15
N MET A 131 8.01 -22.06 -13.14
CA MET A 131 6.87 -22.09 -12.22
C MET A 131 7.30 -22.14 -10.74
N GLN A 132 8.39 -22.87 -10.45
CA GLN A 132 8.92 -23.02 -9.10
C GLN A 132 9.47 -21.69 -8.56
N SER A 133 10.31 -21.01 -9.33
CA SER A 133 10.93 -19.74 -8.94
C SER A 133 9.92 -18.60 -8.85
N PHE A 134 8.93 -18.58 -9.73
CA PHE A 134 7.81 -17.65 -9.66
C PHE A 134 7.04 -17.78 -8.34
N SER A 135 6.71 -19.03 -7.95
CA SER A 135 5.94 -19.30 -6.73
C SER A 135 6.71 -18.91 -5.46
N ILE A 136 8.01 -19.20 -5.42
CA ILE A 136 8.88 -18.80 -4.31
C ILE A 136 8.96 -17.27 -4.19
N GLY A 137 9.14 -16.57 -5.32
CA GLY A 137 9.17 -15.10 -5.36
C GLY A 137 7.87 -14.48 -4.86
N LEU A 138 6.73 -15.04 -5.25
CA LEU A 138 5.41 -14.61 -4.79
C LEU A 138 5.26 -14.76 -3.26
N VAL A 139 5.58 -15.94 -2.71
CA VAL A 139 5.48 -16.20 -1.26
C VAL A 139 6.42 -15.30 -0.47
N LEU A 140 7.67 -15.12 -0.94
CA LEU A 140 8.63 -14.23 -0.29
C LEU A 140 8.16 -12.76 -0.28
N ALA A 141 7.59 -12.28 -1.38
CA ALA A 141 7.07 -10.92 -1.48
C ALA A 141 5.94 -10.67 -0.47
N ILE A 142 5.01 -11.62 -0.34
CA ILE A 142 3.91 -11.54 0.63
C ILE A 142 4.46 -11.56 2.05
N LEU A 143 5.30 -12.54 2.40
CA LEU A 143 5.84 -12.68 3.75
C LEU A 143 6.65 -11.45 4.18
N SER A 144 7.47 -10.90 3.29
CA SER A 144 8.29 -9.72 3.58
C SER A 144 7.46 -8.47 3.83
N LEU A 145 6.47 -8.16 2.98
CA LEU A 145 5.63 -6.97 3.19
C LEU A 145 4.66 -7.13 4.36
N VAL A 146 4.02 -8.29 4.52
CA VAL A 146 3.11 -8.54 5.64
C VAL A 146 3.90 -8.55 6.96
N GLY A 147 5.07 -9.17 6.99
CA GLY A 147 5.97 -9.16 8.14
C GLY A 147 6.40 -7.75 8.55
N LEU A 148 6.78 -6.90 7.57
CA LEU A 148 7.09 -5.48 7.81
C LEU A 148 5.88 -4.71 8.38
N GLY A 149 4.68 -4.99 7.87
CA GLY A 149 3.43 -4.41 8.37
C GLY A 149 3.14 -4.80 9.82
N ALA A 150 3.21 -6.09 10.13
CA ALA A 150 2.95 -6.64 11.46
C ALA A 150 3.98 -6.16 12.50
N LEU A 151 5.28 -6.16 12.17
CA LEU A 151 6.34 -5.67 13.04
C LEU A 151 6.15 -4.19 13.40
N LYS A 152 5.64 -3.38 12.47
CA LYS A 152 5.30 -1.98 12.73
C LYS A 152 4.20 -1.85 13.78
N ILE A 153 3.11 -2.61 13.62
CA ILE A 153 1.97 -2.59 14.55
C ILE A 153 2.45 -3.04 15.93
N LEU A 154 3.26 -4.10 16.00
CA LEU A 154 3.81 -4.62 17.25
C LEU A 154 4.72 -3.60 17.95
N LYS A 155 5.62 -2.93 17.21
CA LYS A 155 6.50 -1.90 17.78
C LYS A 155 5.71 -0.70 18.33
N MET A 156 4.61 -0.33 17.67
CA MET A 156 3.72 0.72 18.14
C MET A 156 2.93 0.30 19.38
N ALA A 157 2.50 -0.96 19.46
CA ALA A 157 1.84 -1.53 20.64
C ALA A 157 2.78 -1.59 21.86
N ASN A 158 4.02 -2.06 21.68
CA ASN A 158 5.01 -2.10 22.76
C ASN A 158 5.36 -0.71 23.30
N PHE A 159 5.50 0.29 22.41
CA PHE A 159 5.76 1.67 22.84
C PHE A 159 4.62 2.26 23.69
N LYS A 160 3.36 1.89 23.38
CA LYS A 160 2.20 2.34 24.14
C LYS A 160 2.19 1.73 25.56
N LEU A 161 2.59 0.48 25.72
CA LEU A 161 2.69 -0.21 27.02
C LEU A 161 3.75 0.45 27.93
N ASP A 162 4.92 0.79 27.40
CA ASP A 162 5.96 1.50 28.17
C ASP A 162 5.49 2.88 28.64
N SER A 163 4.75 3.61 27.79
CA SER A 163 4.21 4.93 28.16
C SER A 163 3.15 4.88 29.28
N ILE A 164 2.41 3.76 29.38
CA ILE A 164 1.39 3.54 30.41
C ILE A 164 2.04 3.14 31.73
N GLN A 165 3.06 2.27 31.69
CA GLN A 165 3.85 1.88 32.87
C GLN A 165 4.50 3.10 33.55
N TRP A 166 4.97 4.09 32.77
CA TRP A 166 5.55 5.32 33.33
C TRP A 166 4.54 6.22 34.04
N ARG A 167 3.25 6.20 33.65
CA ARG A 167 2.18 6.97 34.32
C ARG A 167 1.69 6.34 35.62
N ILE A 168 1.81 5.03 35.78
CA ILE A 168 1.35 4.32 36.99
C ILE A 168 2.38 4.45 38.12
N LYS A 169 3.64 4.76 37.79
CA LYS A 169 4.75 4.86 38.76
C LYS A 169 4.96 6.27 39.33
N LYS A 170 4.09 7.22 39.01
CA LYS A 170 4.15 8.62 39.44
C LYS A 170 2.87 8.98 40.17
#